data_AF-A0A0R3XBQ0-F1
#
_entry.id   AF-A0A0R3XBQ0-F1
#
_cell.length_a   1.000
_cell.length_b   1.000
_cell.length_c   1.000
_cell.angle_alpha   90.00
_cell.angle_beta   90.00
_cell.angle_gamma   90.00
#
_symmetry.space_group_name_H-M   'P 1'
#
loop_
_entity.id
_entity.type
_entity.pdbx_description
1 polymer ?
#
loop_
_entity_poly.entity_id
_entity_poly.type
_entity_poly.pdbx_seq_one_letter_code
_entity_poly.pdbx_strand_id
1 'polypeptide(L)'
;MVLEVFDAKSDGVAASPYLVDRTVHRDILLPSTPPQWQSMVVESTSSTYRLSMRLACTPHHFGLKCARECQPQAGRYTCDRHGNRICEKGWSGENCDRRKYTFTVQYFWQNQIRIQFCKRFS
;
A
#
# COMPACT_ATOMS: atom_id res chain seq x y z
N MET A 1 -20.34 -4.62 -8.49
CA MET A 1 -19.76 -5.39 -9.62
C MET A 1 -20.91 -5.92 -10.47
N VAL A 2 -20.77 -5.91 -11.79
CA VAL A 2 -21.72 -6.54 -12.71
C VAL A 2 -21.02 -7.73 -13.35
N LEU A 3 -21.67 -8.90 -13.29
CA LEU A 3 -21.22 -10.11 -13.96
C LEU A 3 -22.15 -10.36 -15.15
N GLU A 4 -21.57 -10.47 -16.35
CA GLU A 4 -22.29 -10.76 -17.59
C GLU A 4 -21.72 -12.05 -18.18
N VAL A 5 -22.61 -12.99 -18.49
CA VAL A 5 -22.25 -14.30 -19.04
C VAL A 5 -22.80 -14.37 -20.45
N PHE A 6 -21.92 -14.63 -21.41
CA PHE A 6 -22.26 -14.74 -22.82
C PHE A 6 -22.01 -16.16 -23.31
N ASP A 7 -22.88 -16.65 -24.20
CA ASP A 7 -22.60 -17.86 -24.97
C ASP A 7 -21.91 -17.47 -26.28
N ALA A 8 -20.81 -18.17 -26.57
CA ALA A 8 -19.98 -17.98 -27.74
C ALA A 8 -20.25 -19.10 -28.76
N LYS A 9 -21.35 -19.00 -29.51
CA LYS A 9 -21.58 -19.88 -30.65
C LYS A 9 -20.74 -19.44 -31.85
N SER A 10 -19.97 -20.38 -32.42
CA SER A 10 -19.21 -20.16 -33.64
C SER A 10 -19.92 -20.77 -34.85
N ASP A 11 -20.93 -20.09 -35.38
CA ASP A 11 -21.71 -20.58 -36.53
C ASP A 11 -21.10 -20.21 -37.89
N GLY A 12 -19.77 -20.29 -38.03
CA GLY A 12 -19.03 -20.17 -39.31
C GLY A 12 -19.11 -18.83 -40.06
N VAL A 13 -20.06 -17.96 -39.73
CA VAL A 13 -20.34 -16.68 -40.37
C VAL A 13 -20.60 -15.66 -39.25
N ALA A 14 -19.51 -15.15 -38.69
CA ALA A 14 -19.46 -14.22 -37.55
C ALA A 14 -20.07 -14.76 -36.23
N ALA A 15 -19.22 -15.04 -35.25
CA ALA A 15 -19.65 -15.33 -33.88
C ALA A 15 -20.25 -14.06 -33.26
N SER A 16 -21.59 -13.95 -33.18
CA SER A 16 -22.25 -12.92 -32.38
C SER A 16 -22.50 -13.48 -30.97
N PRO A 17 -21.82 -12.97 -29.92
CA PRO A 17 -22.08 -13.41 -28.55
C PRO A 17 -23.49 -13.00 -28.11
N TYR A 18 -24.25 -13.92 -27.52
CA TYR A 18 -25.56 -13.61 -26.94
C TYR A 18 -25.51 -13.69 -25.40
N LEU A 19 -26.16 -12.73 -24.73
CA LEU A 19 -26.19 -12.64 -23.27
C LEU A 19 -27.08 -13.74 -22.69
N VAL A 20 -26.51 -14.56 -21.81
CA VAL A 20 -27.18 -15.66 -21.12
C VAL A 20 -27.66 -15.24 -19.74
N ASP A 21 -26.83 -14.52 -18.99
CA ASP A 21 -27.15 -14.07 -17.63
C ASP A 21 -26.46 -12.75 -17.33
N ARG A 22 -27.08 -11.95 -16.47
CA ARG A 22 -26.55 -10.68 -15.97
C ARG A 22 -26.99 -10.49 -14.53
N THR A 23 -26.03 -10.39 -13.62
CA THR A 23 -26.29 -10.19 -12.20
C THR A 23 -25.40 -9.12 -11.59
N VAL A 24 -25.89 -8.48 -10.53
CA VAL A 24 -25.18 -7.40 -9.82
C VAL A 24 -24.83 -7.87 -8.43
N HIS A 25 -23.52 -7.96 -8.15
CA HIS A 25 -23.02 -8.25 -6.81
C HIS A 25 -22.59 -6.95 -6.11
N ARG A 26 -23.13 -6.70 -4.92
CA ARG A 26 -22.88 -5.49 -4.12
C ARG A 26 -22.16 -5.89 -2.84
N ASP A 27 -20.84 -5.90 -2.90
CA ASP A 27 -20.00 -6.08 -1.73
C ASP A 27 -18.77 -5.16 -1.82
N ILE A 28 -18.12 -4.89 -0.69
CA ILE A 28 -16.93 -4.07 -0.57
C ILE A 28 -15.70 -4.97 -0.68
N LEU A 29 -14.95 -4.83 -1.77
CA LEU A 29 -13.63 -5.44 -1.91
C LEU A 29 -12.58 -4.48 -1.37
N LEU A 30 -11.84 -4.92 -0.34
CA LEU A 30 -10.73 -4.16 0.23
C LEU A 30 -9.38 -4.71 -0.24
N PRO A 31 -8.40 -3.84 -0.52
CA PRO A 31 -7.05 -4.30 -0.85
C PRO A 31 -6.39 -4.91 0.38
N SER A 32 -5.56 -5.92 0.17
CA SER A 32 -4.76 -6.55 1.24
C SER A 32 -3.27 -6.40 0.99
N THR A 33 -2.49 -6.46 2.06
CA THR A 33 -1.02 -6.40 2.00
C THR A 33 -0.45 -7.51 2.90
N PRO A 34 0.06 -8.62 2.33
CA PRO A 34 0.23 -8.89 0.89
C PRO A 34 -1.09 -9.10 0.12
N PRO A 35 -1.13 -8.92 -1.21
CA PRO A 35 -2.31 -9.19 -2.03
C PRO A 35 -2.77 -10.65 -1.91
N GLN A 36 -4.03 -10.87 -1.54
CA GLN A 36 -4.61 -12.20 -1.34
C GLN A 36 -5.89 -12.38 -2.17
N TRP A 37 -6.12 -13.60 -2.64
CA TRP A 37 -7.36 -13.96 -3.33
C TRP A 37 -8.51 -14.09 -2.33
N GLN A 38 -9.63 -13.45 -2.66
CA GLN A 38 -10.87 -13.50 -1.90
C GLN A 38 -11.90 -14.24 -2.75
N SER A 39 -12.38 -15.37 -2.23
CA SER A 39 -13.44 -16.15 -2.86
C SER A 39 -14.79 -15.51 -2.61
N MET A 40 -15.64 -15.48 -3.62
CA MET A 40 -17.00 -14.98 -3.52
C MET A 40 -17.96 -15.82 -4.34
N VAL A 41 -19.21 -15.83 -3.91
CA VAL A 41 -20.31 -16.52 -4.58
C VAL A 41 -21.30 -15.46 -5.05
N VAL A 42 -21.62 -15.48 -6.33
CA VAL A 42 -22.63 -14.60 -6.93
C VAL A 42 -23.78 -15.46 -7.40
N GLU A 43 -24.97 -15.20 -6.87
CA GLU A 43 -26.19 -15.91 -7.25
C GLU A 43 -27.02 -15.03 -8.18
N SER A 44 -27.58 -15.64 -9.22
CA SER A 44 -28.61 -15.06 -10.08
C SER A 44 -29.89 -15.87 -9.94
N THR A 45 -30.93 -15.50 -10.69
CA THR A 45 -32.18 -16.26 -10.76
C THR A 45 -32.01 -17.63 -11.41
N SER A 46 -30.99 -17.80 -12.24
CA SER A 46 -30.81 -18.95 -13.14
C SER A 46 -29.52 -19.72 -12.90
N SER A 47 -28.59 -19.20 -12.09
CA SER A 47 -27.24 -19.75 -11.96
C SER A 47 -26.54 -19.31 -10.68
N THR A 48 -25.46 -20.02 -10.33
CA THR A 48 -24.55 -19.67 -9.24
C THR A 48 -23.13 -19.63 -9.77
N TYR A 49 -22.43 -18.54 -9.48
CA TYR A 49 -21.06 -18.29 -9.93
C TYR A 49 -20.12 -18.27 -8.72
N ARG A 50 -19.02 -19.02 -8.81
CA ARG A 50 -17.94 -18.99 -7.82
C ARG A 50 -16.74 -18.29 -8.43
N LEU A 51 -16.40 -17.13 -7.89
CA LEU A 51 -15.33 -16.28 -8.39
C LEU A 51 -14.25 -16.13 -7.31
N SER A 52 -13.05 -15.78 -7.73
CA SER A 52 -11.98 -15.34 -6.84
C SER A 52 -11.42 -14.03 -7.37
N MET A 53 -11.33 -13.03 -6.52
CA MET A 53 -10.87 -11.70 -6.88
C MET A 53 -9.80 -11.23 -5.90
N ARG A 54 -8.85 -10.43 -6.38
CA ARG A 54 -7.88 -9.78 -5.51
C ARG A 54 -7.79 -8.30 -5.88
N LEU A 55 -7.81 -7.44 -4.87
CA LEU A 55 -7.54 -6.02 -5.03
C LEU A 55 -6.14 -5.73 -4.47
N ALA A 56 -5.31 -5.07 -5.27
CA ALA A 56 -3.96 -4.69 -4.90
C ALA A 56 -3.74 -3.22 -5.28
N CYS A 57 -3.04 -2.48 -4.44
CA CYS A 57 -2.60 -1.13 -4.78
C CYS A 57 -1.48 -1.17 -5.82
N THR A 58 -1.34 -0.08 -6.57
CA THR A 58 -0.17 0.17 -7.40
C THR A 58 1.10 0.22 -6.53
N PRO A 59 2.30 0.00 -7.11
CA PRO A 59 3.55 0.12 -6.37
C PRO A 59 3.64 1.44 -5.61
N HIS A 60 4.17 1.41 -4.39
CA HIS A 60 4.33 2.57 -3.50
C HIS A 60 3.03 3.19 -2.97
N HIS A 61 1.87 2.59 -3.23
CA HIS A 61 0.58 3.05 -2.72
C HIS A 61 0.05 2.07 -1.67
N PHE A 62 -0.49 2.62 -0.58
CA PHE A 62 -0.83 1.86 0.63
C PHE A 62 -2.18 2.31 1.22
N GLY A 63 -2.69 1.47 2.14
CA GLY A 63 -3.94 1.68 2.85
C GLY A 63 -5.17 1.20 2.08
N LEU A 64 -6.33 1.22 2.74
CA LEU A 64 -7.59 0.68 2.21
C LEU A 64 -8.09 1.35 0.93
N LYS A 65 -7.66 2.60 0.68
CA LYS A 65 -8.03 3.38 -0.51
C LYS A 65 -6.87 3.57 -1.50
N CYS A 66 -5.71 2.94 -1.24
CA CYS A 66 -4.47 3.15 -2.01
C CYS A 66 -4.06 4.64 -2.14
N ALA A 67 -4.48 5.49 -1.20
CA ALA A 67 -4.27 6.94 -1.27
C ALA A 67 -3.00 7.39 -0.54
N ARG A 68 -2.37 6.51 0.25
CA ARG A 68 -1.13 6.83 0.94
C ARG A 68 0.06 6.43 0.07
N GLU A 69 0.80 7.42 -0.38
CA GLU A 69 2.00 7.21 -1.19
C GLU A 69 3.25 7.18 -0.32
N CYS A 70 4.09 6.17 -0.53
CA CYS A 70 5.42 6.08 0.06
C CYS A 70 6.39 5.40 -0.91
N GLN A 71 7.14 6.22 -1.62
CA GLN A 71 8.30 5.77 -2.39
C GLN A 71 9.56 5.92 -1.53
N PRO A 72 10.27 4.82 -1.22
CA PRO A 72 11.44 4.85 -0.35
C PRO A 72 12.56 5.69 -0.98
N GLN A 73 13.27 6.46 -0.15
CA GLN A 73 14.43 7.25 -0.56
C GLN A 73 15.65 6.74 0.22
N ALA A 74 16.52 6.01 -0.47
CA ALA A 74 17.72 5.44 0.12
C ALA A 74 18.59 6.52 0.81
N GLY A 75 19.05 6.24 2.03
CA GLY A 75 19.84 7.17 2.83
C GLY A 75 19.00 8.21 3.60
N ARG A 76 17.66 8.11 3.52
CA ARG A 76 16.74 9.07 4.17
C ARG A 76 15.59 8.38 4.88
N TYR A 77 14.82 7.54 4.18
CA TYR A 77 13.73 6.78 4.79
C TYR A 77 13.33 5.56 3.96
N THR A 78 12.81 4.56 4.66
CA THR A 78 12.11 3.41 4.09
C THR A 78 10.61 3.51 4.33
N CYS A 79 9.82 2.61 3.75
CA CYS A 79 8.37 2.56 3.91
C CYS A 79 7.99 1.27 4.64
N ASP A 80 7.14 1.37 5.66
CA ASP A 80 6.55 0.20 6.31
C ASP A 80 5.43 -0.42 5.46
N ARG A 81 4.86 -1.55 5.91
CA ARG A 81 3.76 -2.25 5.21
C ARG A 81 2.47 -1.43 5.09
N HIS A 82 2.33 -0.37 5.87
CA HIS A 82 1.18 0.54 5.84
C HIS A 82 1.50 1.85 5.09
N GLY A 83 2.67 1.95 4.46
CA GLY A 83 3.13 3.15 3.76
C GLY A 83 3.57 4.29 4.67
N ASN A 84 3.85 4.05 5.95
CA ASN A 84 4.45 5.05 6.83
C ASN A 84 5.95 5.16 6.55
N ARG A 85 6.48 6.38 6.56
CA ARG A 85 7.91 6.65 6.41
C ARG A 85 8.64 6.28 7.70
N ILE A 86 9.64 5.41 7.58
CA ILE A 86 10.58 5.08 8.65
C ILE A 86 11.87 5.83 8.36
N CYS A 87 12.16 6.86 9.15
CA CYS A 87 13.36 7.67 8.94
C CYS A 87 14.63 6.87 9.24
N GLU A 88 15.61 6.97 8.35
CA GLU A 88 16.94 6.42 8.57
C GLU A 88 17.70 7.23 9.64
N LYS A 89 18.86 6.70 10.05
CA LYS A 89 19.73 7.35 11.03
C LYS A 89 20.10 8.76 10.55
N GLY A 90 20.00 9.74 11.45
CA GLY A 90 20.27 11.13 11.11
C GLY A 90 19.07 11.88 10.53
N TRP A 91 17.88 11.27 10.40
CA TRP A 91 16.66 11.92 9.92
C TRP A 91 15.48 11.83 10.91
N SER A 92 14.66 12.88 10.93
CA SER A 92 13.47 13.06 11.79
C SER A 92 12.38 13.87 11.07
N GLY A 93 11.24 14.02 11.74
CA GLY A 93 10.03 14.62 11.18
C GLY A 93 9.12 13.56 10.56
N GLU A 94 7.86 13.89 10.39
CA GLU A 94 6.85 13.00 9.78
C GLU A 94 7.23 12.60 8.34
N ASN A 95 7.90 13.51 7.63
CA ASN A 95 8.37 13.29 6.26
C ASN A 95 9.87 12.98 6.17
N CYS A 96 10.53 12.70 7.31
CA CYS A 96 11.97 12.45 7.37
C CYS A 96 12.80 13.54 6.67
N ASP A 97 12.38 14.79 6.81
CA ASP A 97 12.92 15.97 6.12
C ASP A 97 13.82 16.83 7.00
N ARG A 98 13.94 16.49 8.28
CA ARG A 98 14.81 17.19 9.22
C ARG A 98 15.99 16.30 9.56
N ARG A 99 17.18 16.89 9.65
CA ARG A 99 18.34 16.19 10.19
C ARG A 99 18.21 16.05 11.71
N LYS A 100 18.41 14.84 12.23
CA LYS A 100 18.61 14.61 13.66
C LYS A 100 19.99 15.11 14.03
N TYR A 101 20.04 16.09 14.91
CA TYR A 101 21.26 16.49 15.56
C TYR A 101 21.37 15.75 16.88
N THR A 102 22.37 14.88 17.00
CA THR A 102 22.70 14.30 18.30
C THR A 102 23.56 15.31 19.03
N PHE A 103 23.02 15.88 20.11
CA PHE A 103 23.79 16.72 21.03
C PHE A 103 24.46 15.80 22.04
N THR A 104 25.77 15.63 21.93
CA THR A 104 26.53 15.00 23.01
C THR A 104 27.05 16.08 23.94
N VAL A 105 26.75 15.93 25.23
CA VAL A 105 27.35 16.74 26.27
C VAL A 105 28.74 16.18 26.53
N GLN A 106 29.77 16.91 26.09
CA GLN A 106 31.15 16.59 26.45
C GLN A 106 31.55 17.45 27.64
N TYR A 107 32.06 16.79 28.67
CA TYR A 107 32.65 17.47 29.83
C TYR A 107 34.17 17.53 29.64
N PHE A 108 34.74 18.71 29.77
CA PHE A 108 36.18 18.91 29.78
C PHE A 108 36.58 19.63 31.07
N TRP A 109 37.70 19.23 31.66
CA TRP A 109 38.25 19.86 32.85
C TRP A 109 39.36 20.82 32.45
N GLN A 110 39.22 22.09 32.82
CA GLN A 110 40.25 23.10 32.59
C GLN A 110 40.46 23.88 33.88
N ASN A 111 41.65 23.76 34.49
CA ASN A 111 41.97 24.37 35.79
C ASN A 111 40.89 24.11 36.87
N GLN A 112 40.49 22.84 37.04
CA GLN A 112 39.45 22.41 38.00
C GLN A 112 38.02 22.94 37.72
N ILE A 113 37.77 23.54 36.55
CA ILE A 113 36.43 23.95 36.10
C ILE A 113 35.87 22.89 35.15
N ARG A 114 34.62 22.45 35.39
CA ARG A 114 33.89 21.53 34.51
C ARG A 114 33.17 22.33 33.42
N ILE A 115 33.69 22.30 32.20
CA ILE A 115 33.10 23.00 31.05
C ILE A 115 32.20 22.02 30.27
N GLN A 116 30.98 22.44 29.98
CA GLN A 116 29.99 21.70 29.18
C GLN A 116 30.01 22.20 27.73
N PHE A 117 30.38 21.32 26.79
CA PHE A 117 30.24 21.59 25.37
C PHE A 117 29.11 20.77 24.77
N CYS A 118 28.24 21.44 24.02
CA CYS A 118 27.19 20.80 23.24
C CYS A 118 27.70 20.63 21.81
N LYS A 119 28.22 19.43 21.45
CA LYS A 119 28.66 19.18 20.07
C LYS A 119 27.49 18.74 19.22
N ARG A 120 27.30 19.42 18.08
CA ARG A 120 26.38 19.03 17.01
C ARG A 120 27.10 18.08 16.06
N PHE A 121 26.76 16.79 16.08
CA PHE A 121 27.22 15.86 15.04
C PHE A 121 26.18 15.84 13.90
N SER A 122 26.65 16.03 12.66
CA SER A 122 25.88 15.94 11.40
C SER A 122 25.98 14.56 10.78
#